data_AF-A0A9E4KPH5-F1
#
_entry.id   AF-A0A9E4KPH5-F1
#
_cell.length_a   1.000
_cell.length_b   1.000
_cell.length_c   1.000
_cell.angle_alpha   90.00
_cell.angle_beta   90.00
_cell.angle_gamma   90.00
#
_symmetry.space_group_name_H-M   'P 1'
#
loop_
_entity.id
_entity.type
_entity.pdbx_description
1 polymer ?
#
loop_
_entity_poly.entity_id
_entity_poly.type
_entity_poly.pdbx_seq_one_letter_code
_entity_poly.pdbx_strand_id
1 'polypeptide(L)' 'MSRFTRSMDFLSLLVNSVPFGQGIADEVVAACLRQAGAQLEDSGSFLVGAGKALAVQLADDTPRLNSILRRLSP' A
#
# COMPACT_ATOMS: atom_id res chain seq x y z
N MET A 1 1.34 -7.02 17.16
CA MET A 1 1.22 -6.17 15.96
C MET A 1 0.77 -6.91 14.69
N SER A 2 0.64 -8.24 14.67
CA SER A 2 0.49 -9.02 13.43
C SER A 2 -0.94 -9.17 12.88
N ARG A 3 -1.99 -8.82 13.61
CA ARG A 3 -3.39 -8.96 13.13
C ARG A 3 -3.83 -7.75 12.29
N PHE A 4 -3.39 -6.55 12.66
CA PHE A 4 -3.72 -5.30 11.98
C PHE A 4 -3.11 -5.22 10.58
N THR A 5 -1.83 -5.56 10.44
CA THR A 5 -1.15 -5.57 9.13
C THR A 5 -1.62 -6.70 8.22
N ARG A 6 -2.17 -7.78 8.78
CA ARG A 6 -2.65 -8.95 8.03
C ARG A 6 -3.99 -8.75 7.35
N SER A 7 -4.89 -7.94 7.93
CA SER A 7 -6.22 -7.76 7.33
C SER A 7 -6.21 -6.76 6.18
N MET A 8 -5.14 -5.97 6.02
CA MET A 8 -5.01 -4.91 5.00
C MET A 8 -6.11 -3.82 5.05
N ASP A 9 -7.06 -3.91 5.97
CA ASP A 9 -8.19 -2.96 6.10
C ASP A 9 -7.72 -1.51 6.32
N PHE A 10 -6.51 -1.33 6.86
CA PHE A 10 -5.89 -0.03 7.07
C PHE A 10 -5.55 0.70 5.76
N LEU A 11 -5.33 -0.03 4.65
CA LEU A 11 -5.07 0.57 3.34
C LEU A 11 -6.28 1.34 2.85
N SER A 12 -7.49 0.80 3.06
CA SER A 12 -8.75 1.47 2.72
C SER A 12 -8.90 2.80 3.46
N LEU A 13 -8.47 2.88 4.71
CA LEU A 13 -8.54 4.12 5.51
C LEU A 13 -7.57 5.19 4.99
N LEU A 14 -6.36 4.78 4.60
CA LEU A 14 -5.34 5.70 4.06
C LEU A 14 -5.68 6.16 2.64
N VAL A 15 -6.16 5.28 1.78
CA VAL A 15 -6.53 5.61 0.39
C VAL A 15 -7.68 6.61 0.33
N ASN A 16 -8.61 6.53 1.29
CA ASN A 16 -9.79 7.37 1.40
C ASN A 16 -9.61 8.58 2.34
N SER A 17 -8.42 8.82 2.91
CA SER A 17 -8.17 10.03 3.70
C SER A 17 -7.93 11.23 2.77
N VAL A 18 -9.02 11.77 2.24
CA VAL A 18 -9.07 12.89 1.29
C VAL A 18 -8.51 14.24 1.79
N PRO A 19 -8.44 14.60 3.10
CA PRO A 19 -8.05 15.95 3.50
C PRO A 19 -6.60 16.34 3.24
N PHE A 20 -5.68 15.38 3.00
CA PHE A 20 -4.24 15.63 2.94
C PHE A 20 -3.66 15.67 1.52
N GLY A 21 -4.48 15.59 0.48
CA GLY A 21 -3.99 15.54 -0.89
C GLY A 21 -3.54 14.13 -1.27
N GLN A 22 -4.00 13.69 -2.44
CA GLN A 22 -3.85 12.32 -2.96
C GLN A 22 -2.39 11.83 -2.96
N GLY A 23 -1.44 12.73 -3.22
CA GLY A 23 0.00 12.42 -3.23
C GLY A 23 0.60 12.05 -1.87
N ILE A 24 0.12 12.65 -0.77
CA ILE A 24 0.59 12.38 0.60
C ILE A 24 0.04 11.03 1.07
N ALA A 25 -1.24 10.75 0.82
CA ALA A 25 -1.85 9.47 1.14
C ALA A 25 -1.10 8.30 0.45
N ASP A 26 -0.77 8.48 -0.83
CA ASP A 26 -0.01 7.49 -1.61
C ASP A 26 1.41 7.28 -1.09
N GLU A 27 2.05 8.32 -0.57
CA GLU A 27 3.39 8.24 0.03
C GLU A 27 3.37 7.50 1.38
N VAL A 28 2.36 7.78 2.21
CA VAL A 28 2.14 7.07 3.47
C VAL A 28 1.86 5.59 3.21
N VAL A 29 1.00 5.27 2.23
CA VAL A 29 0.73 3.89 1.81
C VAL A 29 2.02 3.19 1.40
N ALA A 30 2.84 3.82 0.54
CA ALA A 30 4.11 3.25 0.12
C ALA A 30 5.09 3.06 1.29
N ALA A 31 5.21 4.03 2.18
CA ALA A 31 6.09 3.97 3.35
C ALA A 31 5.66 2.85 4.33
N CYS A 32 4.36 2.71 4.60
CA CYS A 32 3.83 1.64 5.42
C CYS A 32 4.14 0.26 4.84
N LEU A 33 3.96 0.07 3.53
CA LEU A 33 4.23 -1.20 2.87
C LEU A 33 5.72 -1.54 2.87
N ARG A 34 6.61 -0.56 2.60
CA ARG A 34 8.06 -0.78 2.70
C ARG A 34 8.47 -1.17 4.11
N GLN A 35 7.97 -0.47 5.13
CA GLN A 35 8.33 -0.73 6.52
C GLN A 35 7.79 -2.06 7.03
N ALA A 36 6.57 -2.44 6.63
CA ALA A 36 5.98 -3.73 6.96
C ALA A 36 6.71 -4.89 6.26
N GLY A 37 7.04 -4.74 4.97
CA GLY A 37 7.79 -5.73 4.20
C GLY A 37 9.20 -5.96 4.76
N ALA A 38 9.90 -4.90 5.18
CA ALA A 38 11.23 -5.00 5.77
C ALA A 38 11.30 -5.81 7.08
N GLN A 39 10.17 -5.98 7.77
CA GLN A 39 10.09 -6.74 9.04
C GLN A 39 9.61 -8.19 8.85
N LEU A 40 9.30 -8.60 7.61
CA LEU A 40 8.81 -9.94 7.28
C LEU A 40 9.92 -10.77 6.62
N GLU A 41 10.01 -12.05 7.01
CA GLU A 41 10.99 -13.00 6.45
C GLU A 41 10.82 -13.20 4.93
N ASP A 42 9.59 -13.04 4.42
CA ASP A 42 9.26 -13.09 3.00
C ASP A 42 8.62 -11.77 2.53
N SER A 43 9.45 -10.74 2.49
CA SER A 43 9.08 -9.40 2.02
C SER A 43 8.51 -9.43 0.58
N GLY A 44 9.04 -10.30 -0.28
CA GLY A 44 8.60 -10.42 -1.68
C GLY A 44 7.15 -10.87 -1.81
N SER A 45 6.78 -11.99 -1.17
CA SER A 45 5.40 -12.48 -1.19
C SER A 45 4.43 -11.51 -0.54
N PHE A 46 4.86 -10.81 0.52
CA PHE A 46 4.05 -9.77 1.15
C PHE A 46 3.75 -8.60 0.20
N LEU A 47 4.77 -8.05 -0.47
CA LEU A 47 4.60 -6.94 -1.40
C LEU A 47 3.76 -7.33 -2.61
N VAL A 48 3.88 -8.55 -3.11
CA VAL A 48 3.01 -9.08 -4.17
C VAL A 48 1.55 -9.16 -3.70
N GLY A 49 1.29 -9.62 -2.48
CA GLY A 49 -0.04 -9.64 -1.90
C GLY A 49 -0.64 -8.24 -1.74
N ALA A 50 0.16 -7.30 -1.22
CA ALA A 50 -0.24 -5.90 -1.07
C ALA A 50 -0.53 -5.22 -2.42
N GLY A 51 0.30 -5.48 -3.43
CA GLY A 51 0.09 -4.97 -4.79
C GLY A 51 -1.22 -5.47 -5.42
N LYS A 52 -1.55 -6.76 -5.22
CA LYS A 52 -2.84 -7.33 -5.67
C LYS A 52 -4.02 -6.66 -4.97
N ALA A 53 -3.93 -6.44 -3.66
CA ALA A 53 -4.99 -5.76 -2.91
C ALA A 53 -5.18 -4.31 -3.39
N LEU A 54 -4.10 -3.57 -3.62
CA LEU A 54 -4.16 -2.22 -4.19
C LEU A 54 -4.74 -2.20 -5.59
N ALA A 55 -4.43 -3.19 -6.43
CA ALA A 55 -4.97 -3.29 -7.79
C ALA A 55 -6.50 -3.46 -7.80
N VAL A 56 -7.07 -4.16 -6.82
CA VAL A 56 -8.53 -4.26 -6.66
C VAL A 56 -9.13 -2.92 -6.22
N GLN A 57 -8.47 -2.22 -5.29
CA GLN A 57 -8.97 -0.95 -4.77
C GLN A 57 -8.86 0.22 -5.75
N LEU A 58 -7.87 0.18 -6.64
CA LEU A 58 -7.56 1.23 -7.61
C LEU A 58 -7.81 0.77 -9.05
N ALA A 59 -8.74 -0.17 -9.25
CA ALA A 59 -9.04 -0.74 -10.56
C ALA A 59 -9.42 0.34 -11.61
N ASP A 60 -10.09 1.40 -11.16
CA ASP A 60 -10.50 2.54 -11.99
C ASP A 60 -9.48 3.69 -12.02
N ASP A 61 -8.37 3.59 -11.27
CA ASP A 61 -7.29 4.58 -11.17
C ASP A 61 -5.90 3.93 -11.30
N THR A 62 -5.71 3.27 -12.44
CA THR A 62 -4.44 2.63 -12.83
C THR A 62 -3.23 3.57 -12.80
N PRO A 63 -3.33 4.87 -13.16
CA PRO A 63 -2.21 5.82 -13.01
C PRO A 63 -1.75 5.96 -11.55
N ARG A 64 -2.69 6.10 -10.61
CA ARG A 64 -2.38 6.17 -9.18
C ARG A 64 -1.79 4.87 -8.64
N LEU A 65 -2.35 3.73 -9.04
CA LEU A 65 -1.79 2.41 -8.70
C LEU A 65 -0.32 2.33 -9.10
N ASN A 66 0.02 2.69 -10.33
CA ASN A 66 1.41 2.70 -10.81
C ASN A 66 2.28 3.67 -10.02
N SER A 67 1.77 4.85 -9.67
CA SER A 67 2.49 5.82 -8.83
C SER A 67 2.89 5.23 -7.47
N ILE A 68 1.96 4.54 -6.79
CA ILE A 68 2.23 3.88 -5.51
C ILE A 68 3.22 2.74 -5.66
N LEU A 69 3.01 1.84 -6.64
CA LEU A 69 3.87 0.67 -6.84
C LEU A 69 5.32 1.06 -7.15
N ARG A 70 5.53 2.11 -7.95
CA ARG A 70 6.88 2.63 -8.27
C ARG A 70 7.63 3.12 -7.04
N ARG A 71 6.92 3.52 -5.97
CA ARG A 71 7.52 3.94 -4.69
C ARG A 71 7.88 2.75 -3.80
N LEU A 72 7.44 1.53 -4.12
CA LEU A 72 7.78 0.32 -3.36
C LEU A 72 9.11 -0.30 -3.82
N SER A 73 9.52 -0.04 -5.06
CA SER A 73 10.84 -0.40 -5.56
C SER A 73 11.90 0.51 -4.93
N PRO A 74 13.08 -0.02 -4.56
CA PRO A 74 14.21 0.80 -4.13
C PRO A 74 14.71 1.74 -5.23
#